data_AF-A0A9N9JP90-F1
#
_entry.id   AF-A0A9N9JP90-F1
#
_cell.length_a   1.000
_cell.length_b   1.000
_cell.length_c   1.000
_cell.angle_alpha   90.00
_cell.angle_beta   90.00
_cell.angle_gamma   90.00
#
_symmetry.space_group_name_H-M   'P 1'
#
loop_
_entity.id
_entity.type
_entity.pdbx_description
1 polymer ?
#
loop_
_entity_poly.entity_id
_entity_poly.type
_entity_poly.pdbx_seq_one_letter_code
_entity_poly.pdbx_strand_id
1 'polypeptide(L)' 'IKNYDNVTTGAEKLVELAEELGSDDNITAMVVRLPAWGIKTPDHTKALRKYRLENDSPAMKRRV' A
#
# COMPACT_ATOMS: atom_id res chain seq x y z
N ILE A 1 7.67 10.52 -1.95
CA ILE A 1 8.41 9.60 -1.05
C ILE A 1 9.35 8.77 -1.91
N LYS A 2 10.65 8.98 -1.77
CA LYS A 2 11.67 8.23 -2.53
C LYS A 2 11.82 6.85 -1.89
N ASN A 3 11.76 5.80 -2.70
CA ASN A 3 12.01 4.44 -2.22
C ASN A 3 13.51 4.17 -2.27
N TYR A 4 14.09 3.76 -1.14
CA TYR A 4 15.50 3.40 -1.02
C TYR A 4 15.65 1.88 -1.01
N ASP A 5 16.67 1.37 -1.70
CA ASP A 5 16.95 -0.07 -1.75
C ASP A 5 17.49 -0.61 -0.41
N ASN A 6 18.08 0.25 0.42
CA ASN A 6 18.51 -0.09 1.77
C ASN A 6 17.46 0.38 2.79
N VAL A 7 16.98 -0.54 3.62
CA VAL A 7 15.99 -0.27 4.69
C VAL A 7 16.50 0.70 5.74
N THR A 8 17.79 0.63 6.09
CA THR A 8 18.39 1.53 7.07
C THR A 8 18.40 2.95 6.54
N THR A 9 18.86 3.14 5.30
CA THR A 9 18.82 4.45 4.64
C THR A 9 17.40 4.97 4.47
N GLY A 10 16.43 4.10 4.21
CA GLY A 10 15.01 4.50 4.14
C GLY A 10 14.49 5.01 5.49
N ALA A 11 14.88 4.38 6.60
CA ALA A 11 14.51 4.82 7.95
C ALA A 11 15.18 6.16 8.30
N GLU A 12 16.48 6.29 8.03
CA GLU A 12 17.24 7.54 8.26
C GLU A 12 16.61 8.71 7.51
N LYS A 13 16.29 8.53 6.22
CA LYS A 13 15.71 9.58 5.38
C LYS A 13 14.29 9.97 5.77
N LEU A 14 13.55 9.08 6.44
CA LEU A 14 12.25 9.40 7.03
C LEU A 14 12.38 10.32 8.25
N VAL A 15 13.39 10.07 9.09
CA VAL A 15 13.68 10.93 10.25
C VAL A 15 14.19 12.28 9.78
N GLU A 16 15.18 12.32 8.88
CA GLU A 16 15.70 13.58 8.30
C GLU A 16 14.58 14.42 7.68
N LEU A 17 13.67 13.80 6.92
CA LEU A 17 12.54 14.52 6.33
C LEU A 17 11.62 15.12 7.39
N ALA A 18 11.36 14.41 8.50
CA ALA A 18 10.53 14.95 9.57
C ALA A 18 11.21 16.13 10.28
N GLU A 19 12.54 16.10 10.42
CA GLU A 19 13.33 17.25 10.92
C GLU A 19 13.28 18.44 9.94
N GLU A 20 13.47 18.20 8.64
CA GLU A 20 13.36 19.24 7.60
C GLU A 20 11.98 19.91 7.57
N LEU A 21 10.94 19.17 7.95
CA LEU A 21 9.57 19.68 8.04
C LEU A 21 9.28 20.44 9.35
N GLY A 22 10.26 20.54 10.26
CA GLY A 22 10.13 21.29 11.52
C GLY A 22 9.36 20.52 12.58
N SER A 23 9.55 19.19 12.66
CA SER A 23 8.99 18.41 13.76
C SER A 23 9.76 18.68 15.06
N ASP A 24 9.04 19.11 16.10
CA ASP A 24 9.58 19.45 17.42
C ASP A 24 9.45 18.32 18.47
N ASP A 25 8.98 17.14 18.06
CA ASP A 25 8.76 15.97 18.93
C ASP A 25 9.78 14.85 18.63
N ASN A 26 9.83 13.83 19.47
CA ASN A 26 10.66 12.66 19.22
C ASN A 26 10.18 11.89 17.97
N ILE A 27 11.08 11.71 17.01
CA ILE A 27 10.80 11.00 15.75
C ILE A 27 11.39 9.58 15.82
N THR A 28 10.58 8.57 15.52
CA THR A 28 11.02 7.17 15.40
C THR A 28 10.44 6.57 14.13
N ALA A 29 11.28 5.90 13.33
CA ALA A 29 10.87 5.24 12.09
C ALA A 29 11.24 3.76 12.08
N MET A 30 10.34 2.92 11.57
CA MET A 30 10.58 1.50 11.33
C MET A 30 10.23 1.15 9.89
N VAL A 31 11.17 0.56 9.16
CA VAL A 31 10.98 0.17 7.76
C VAL A 31 11.03 -1.35 7.65
N VAL A 32 9.92 -1.95 7.22
CA VAL A 32 9.80 -3.39 7.01
C VAL A 32 9.75 -3.68 5.51
N ARG A 33 10.70 -4.47 5.02
CA ARG A 33 10.66 -5.01 3.66
C ARG A 33 9.74 -6.23 3.64
N LEU A 34 8.61 -6.09 2.97
CA LEU A 34 7.75 -7.23 2.68
C LEU A 34 8.34 -7.98 1.47
N PRO A 35 8.72 -9.26 1.62
CA PRO A 35 9.22 -10.05 0.51
C PRO A 35 8.15 -10.11 -0.58
N ALA A 36 8.58 -9.99 -1.84
CA ALA A 36 7.70 -9.95 -3.00
C ALA A 36 6.69 -8.78 -3.05
N TRP A 37 6.89 -7.71 -2.27
CA TRP A 37 6.11 -6.48 -2.42
C TRP A 37 6.26 -5.91 -3.84
N GLY A 38 5.14 -5.69 -4.53
CA GLY A 38 5.12 -5.24 -5.91
C GLY A 38 5.35 -6.33 -6.96
N ILE A 39 5.60 -7.58 -6.56
CA ILE A 39 5.60 -8.72 -7.49
C ILE A 39 4.14 -9.04 -7.85
N LYS A 40 3.86 -9.19 -9.14
CA LYS A 40 2.54 -9.66 -9.61
C LYS A 40 2.36 -11.12 -9.22
N THR A 41 1.62 -11.36 -8.13
CA THR A 41 1.18 -12.69 -7.75
C THR A 41 -0.09 -13.09 -8.52
N PRO A 42 -0.34 -14.41 -8.72
CA PRO A 42 -1.60 -14.87 -9.28
C PRO A 42 -2.79 -14.39 -8.45
N ASP A 43 -3.74 -13.72 -9.10
CA ASP A 43 -4.96 -13.26 -8.46
C ASP A 43 -6.02 -14.36 -8.49
N HIS A 44 -6.06 -15.16 -7.42
CA HIS A 44 -7.06 -16.23 -7.25
C HIS A 44 -8.49 -15.70 -7.10
N THR A 45 -8.67 -14.41 -6.82
CA THR A 45 -9.98 -13.78 -6.64
C THR A 45 -10.50 -13.11 -7.91
N LYS A 46 -9.75 -13.18 -9.02
CA LYS A 46 -10.10 -12.50 -10.30
C LYS A 46 -11.49 -12.91 -10.81
N ALA A 47 -11.80 -14.21 -10.80
CA ALA A 47 -13.11 -14.71 -11.23
C ALA A 47 -14.24 -14.18 -10.34
N LEU A 48 -14.04 -14.19 -9.02
CA LEU A 48 -15.03 -13.68 -8.07
C LEU A 48 -15.24 -12.16 -8.19
N ARG A 49 -14.17 -11.39 -8.46
CA ARG A 49 -14.27 -9.95 -8.71
C ARG A 49 -15.03 -9.65 -10.00
N LYS A 50 -14.78 -10.42 -11.06
CA LYS A 50 -15.53 -10.33 -12.31
C LYS A 50 -17.02 -10.63 -12.09
N TYR A 51 -17.32 -11.72 -11.38
CA TYR A 51 -18.69 -12.06 -10.99
C TYR A 51 -19.36 -10.93 -10.20
N ARG A 52 -18.69 -10.35 -9.20
CA ARG A 52 -19.23 -9.21 -8.45
C ARG A 52 -19.48 -8.01 -9.36
N LEU A 53 -18.53 -7.63 -10.21
CA LEU A 53 -18.71 -6.48 -11.12
C LEU A 53 -19.90 -6.66 -12.07
N GLU A 54 -20.12 -7.87 -12.58
CA GLU A 54 -21.23 -8.17 -13.49
C GLU A 54 -22.59 -8.17 -12.76
N ASN A 55 -22.62 -8.69 -11.52
CA ASN A 55 -23.86 -8.94 -10.78
C ASN A 55 -24.22 -7.89 -9.72
N ASP A 56 -23.28 -7.01 -9.34
CA ASP A 56 -23.50 -5.93 -8.37
C ASP A 56 -23.97 -4.62 -9.05
N SER A 57 -24.30 -4.70 -10.34
CA SER A 57 -24.93 -3.61 -11.07
C SER A 57 -26.33 -3.30 -10.46
N PRO A 58 -26.64 -2.02 -10.17
CA PRO A 58 -27.91 -1.65 -9.53
C PRO A 58 -29.16 -2.00 -10.35
N ALA A 59 -28.99 -2.29 -11.65
CA ALA A 59 -30.06 -2.78 -12.52
C ALA A 59 -30.52 -4.20 -12.18
N MET A 60 -29.64 -5.05 -11.61
CA MET A 60 -29.98 -6.45 -11.33
C MET A 60 -30.69 -6.64 -9.98
N LYS A 61 -30.41 -5.79 -8.99
CA LYS A 61 -31.06 -5.83 -7.65
C LYS A 61 -32.53 -5.37 -7.64
N ARG A 62 -33.03 -4.76 -8.73
CA ARG A 62 -34.42 -4.25 -8.84
C ARG A 62 -35.42 -5.22 -9.48
N ARG A 63 -35.00 -6.45 -9.80
CA ARG A 63 -35.82 -7.45 -10.50
C ARG A 63 -36.26 -8.64 -9.64
N VAL A 64 -36.14 -8.52 -8.31
CA VAL A 64 -36.68 -9.49 -7.34
C VAL A 64 -37.78 -8.82 -6.54
#